data_AF-A0A068TTE1-F1
#
_entry.id   AF-A0A068TTE1-F1
#
_cell.length_a   1.000
_cell.length_b   1.000
_cell.length_c   1.000
_cell.angle_alpha   90.00
_cell.angle_beta   90.00
_cell.angle_gamma   90.00
#
_symmetry.space_group_name_H-M   'P 1'
#
loop_
_entity.id
_entity.type
_entity.pdbx_description
1 polymer ?
#
loop_
_entity_poly.entity_id
_entity_poly.type
_entity_poly.pdbx_seq_one_letter_code
_entity_poly.pdbx_strand_id
1 'polypeptide(L)'
;MEDPLPLHSCHVQKSCMIINRSYIFVHGTALLALLYYRVSSLLEIILAESRELPYFVSYLLVFASELVLSFLWFLSISYRWRPVSRSVFPERLPEDQKLPAIDVFICTADPEKEPTVEVMNTVISAMALDYPPDKLHVYLSDDGGSPVTLGALREAWKFARFWLPFCTKYGIKTRCPEAYFSKDDDCDGSLSRSSSIEFIDDKKEIEKQYAVFKERVLRIQENTSTASKDHPPSIELIKDADDDRANQAEMPLLVYVSREKRPSHPHHFKAGALNVLLRVSSMLSNSPYMLILDCDMYCNDSSSARQAMCFHLDKTISPKLAYVQFPQKFHNISSEDIYDSQLRLCFSHMWYGADGLKGPTFTGTCFYMKRMALYGTSQLQKDANLAQLQKVFGPSNDFIISIYQKNHTNGREFFSTVLKEVDLLASCSYEKDTEWGEEACILV
;
A
#
# COMPACT_ATOMS: atom_id res chain seq x y z
N MET A 1 8.89 33.47 -18.02
CA MET A 1 8.28 32.17 -17.69
C MET A 1 7.87 32.26 -16.25
N GLU A 2 6.57 32.27 -15.98
CA GLU A 2 6.04 32.22 -14.61
C GLU A 2 6.46 30.90 -13.99
N ASP A 3 6.91 30.92 -12.73
CA ASP A 3 7.21 29.70 -12.01
C ASP A 3 5.94 28.83 -11.93
N PRO A 4 6.04 27.52 -12.20
CA PRO A 4 4.88 26.64 -12.14
C PRO A 4 4.28 26.66 -10.74
N LEU A 5 2.96 26.72 -10.66
CA LEU A 5 2.23 26.69 -9.39
C LEU A 5 2.62 25.43 -8.58
N PRO A 6 2.70 25.51 -7.26
CA PRO A 6 3.09 24.37 -6.43
C PRO A 6 2.07 23.23 -6.52
N LEU A 7 2.55 21.99 -6.63
CA LEU A 7 1.69 20.78 -6.67
C LEU A 7 1.14 20.39 -5.30
N HIS A 8 1.80 20.83 -4.23
CA HIS A 8 1.36 20.59 -2.87
C HIS A 8 1.76 21.75 -1.95
N SER A 9 1.16 21.81 -0.77
CA SER A 9 1.53 22.73 0.29
C SER A 9 1.65 22.00 1.63
N CYS A 10 2.49 22.51 2.52
CA CYS A 10 2.69 21.98 3.86
C CYS A 10 2.37 23.08 4.87
N HIS A 11 1.38 22.84 5.72
CA HIS A 11 0.91 23.78 6.73
C HIS A 11 1.29 23.27 8.12
N VAL A 12 2.13 24.04 8.83
CA VAL A 12 2.45 23.75 10.23
C VAL A 12 1.26 24.16 11.09
N GLN A 13 0.73 23.23 11.89
CA GLN A 13 -0.37 23.52 12.81
C GLN A 13 0.14 24.33 14.02
N LYS A 14 0.27 25.64 13.83
CA LYS A 14 0.93 26.55 14.79
C LYS A 14 0.31 26.50 16.19
N SER A 15 -1.01 26.55 16.30
CA SER A 15 -1.72 26.52 17.59
C SER A 15 -1.45 25.21 18.34
N CYS A 16 -1.61 24.06 17.67
CA CYS A 16 -1.31 22.75 18.23
C CYS A 16 0.15 22.64 18.67
N MET A 17 1.09 23.11 17.85
CA MET A 17 2.51 23.10 18.17
C MET A 17 2.84 23.92 19.44
N ILE A 18 2.25 25.10 19.60
CA ILE A 18 2.48 25.95 20.78
C ILE A 18 1.90 25.28 22.04
N ILE A 19 0.67 24.78 21.97
CA ILE A 19 0.03 24.07 23.07
C ILE A 19 0.85 22.84 23.47
N ASN A 20 1.23 22.02 22.49
CA ASN A 20 2.02 20.81 22.72
C ASN A 20 3.36 21.12 23.37
N ARG A 21 4.10 22.11 22.89
CA ARG A 21 5.41 22.48 23.46
C ARG A 21 5.29 23.03 24.88
N SER A 22 4.24 23.79 25.15
CA SER A 22 3.95 24.28 26.50
C SER A 22 3.62 23.13 27.45
N TYR A 23 2.79 22.18 27.01
CA TYR A 23 2.49 20.96 27.75
C TYR A 23 3.76 20.14 28.01
N ILE A 24 4.61 19.94 27.01
CA ILE A 24 5.88 19.21 27.14
C ILE A 24 6.78 19.87 28.18
N PHE A 25 6.89 21.20 28.17
CA PHE A 25 7.70 21.94 29.14
C PHE A 25 7.17 21.79 30.58
N VAL A 26 5.86 21.99 30.78
CA VAL A 26 5.23 21.87 32.11
C VAL A 26 5.32 20.44 32.63
N HIS A 27 4.93 19.46 31.82
CA HIS A 27 4.96 18.06 32.21
C HIS A 27 6.40 17.56 32.43
N GLY A 28 7.34 17.94 31.57
CA GLY A 28 8.76 17.60 31.72
C GLY A 28 9.36 18.19 33.00
N THR A 29 8.99 19.41 33.37
CA THR A 29 9.44 20.02 34.64
C THR A 29 8.89 19.25 35.85
N ALA A 30 7.60 18.90 35.84
CA ALA A 30 7.00 18.10 36.89
C ALA A 30 7.63 16.70 36.99
N LEU A 31 7.94 16.09 35.85
CA LEU A 31 8.58 14.78 35.78
C LEU A 31 10.01 14.82 36.34
N LEU A 32 10.79 15.85 36.01
CA LEU A 32 12.13 16.04 36.55
C LEU A 32 12.09 16.25 38.07
N ALA A 33 11.11 17.01 38.59
CA ALA A 33 10.93 17.18 40.02
C ALA A 33 10.57 15.86 40.72
N LEU A 34 9.69 15.05 40.11
CA LEU A 34 9.36 13.70 40.61
C LEU A 34 10.59 12.79 40.63
N LEU A 35 11.36 12.74 39.54
CA LEU A 35 12.57 11.92 39.46
C LEU A 35 13.62 12.38 40.48
N TYR A 36 13.81 13.69 40.65
CA TYR A 36 14.70 14.24 41.68
C TYR A 36 14.26 13.82 43.09
N TYR A 37 12.97 13.93 43.40
CA TYR A 37 12.40 13.46 44.67
C TYR A 37 12.66 11.97 44.87
N ARG A 38 12.42 11.14 43.84
CA ARG A 38 12.63 9.70 43.91
C ARG A 38 14.10 9.32 44.15
N VAL A 39 15.02 9.96 43.44
CA VAL A 39 16.45 9.75 43.64
C VAL A 39 16.87 10.16 45.05
N SER A 40 16.39 11.31 45.53
CA SER A 40 16.72 11.82 46.86
C SER A 40 16.23 10.87 47.96
N SER A 41 14.98 10.45 47.90
CA SER A 41 14.43 9.48 48.86
C SER A 41 15.09 8.10 48.75
N LEU A 42 15.46 7.65 47.55
CA LEU A 42 16.24 6.40 47.42
C LEU A 42 17.59 6.50 48.13
N LEU A 43 18.28 7.64 48.03
CA LEU A 43 19.53 7.87 48.76
C LEU A 43 19.32 7.85 50.27
N GLU A 44 18.24 8.47 50.78
CA GLU A 44 17.88 8.41 52.21
C GLU A 44 17.65 6.96 52.67
N ILE A 45 16.93 6.15 51.90
CA ILE A 45 16.66 4.74 52.21
C ILE A 45 17.96 3.91 52.21
N ILE A 46 18.87 4.19 51.27
CA ILE A 46 20.18 3.53 51.20
C ILE A 46 21.03 3.92 52.42
N LEU A 47 21.00 5.17 52.86
CA LEU A 47 21.81 5.68 53.97
C LEU A 47 21.23 5.36 55.36
N ALA A 48 19.96 4.94 55.44
CA ALA A 48 19.31 4.57 56.71
C ALA A 48 19.93 3.32 57.35
N GLU A 49 20.15 3.37 58.67
CA GLU A 49 20.76 2.28 59.47
C GLU A 49 19.89 1.01 59.50
N SER A 50 18.56 1.14 59.44
CA SER A 50 17.61 0.02 59.43
C SER A 50 16.89 -0.09 58.09
N ARG A 51 17.38 -0.95 57.20
CA ARG A 51 16.73 -1.20 55.91
C ARG A 51 15.67 -2.28 56.02
N GLU A 52 14.40 -1.89 55.92
CA GLU A 52 13.32 -2.85 55.68
C GLU A 52 13.36 -3.30 54.22
N LEU A 53 13.86 -4.53 53.98
CA LEU A 53 14.02 -5.09 52.65
C LEU A 53 12.74 -5.03 51.79
N PRO A 54 11.53 -5.33 52.31
CA PRO A 54 10.30 -5.24 51.51
C PRO A 54 9.96 -3.82 51.04
N TYR A 55 10.22 -2.82 51.88
CA TYR A 55 10.00 -1.41 51.56
C TYR A 55 10.98 -0.94 50.48
N PHE A 56 12.26 -1.28 50.63
CA PHE A 56 13.29 -0.97 49.64
C PHE A 56 12.99 -1.58 48.27
N VAL A 57 12.59 -2.85 48.23
CA VAL A 57 12.25 -3.55 46.98
C VAL A 57 11.02 -2.92 46.31
N SER A 58 9.96 -2.65 47.08
CA SER A 58 8.75 -2.01 46.56
C SER A 58 9.04 -0.61 46.01
N TYR A 59 9.89 0.15 46.70
CA TYR A 59 10.34 1.46 46.24
C TYR A 59 11.08 1.37 44.90
N LEU A 60 12.01 0.43 44.78
CA LEU A 60 12.79 0.24 43.56
C LEU A 60 11.90 -0.17 42.37
N LEU A 61 10.90 -1.03 42.61
CA LEU A 61 9.94 -1.44 41.57
C LEU A 61 9.09 -0.26 41.07
N VAL A 62 8.57 0.56 41.98
CA VAL A 62 7.81 1.77 41.61
C VAL A 62 8.71 2.77 40.88
N PHE A 63 9.93 2.97 41.36
CA PHE A 63 10.84 3.90 40.70
C PHE A 63 11.24 3.41 39.30
N ALA A 64 11.48 2.10 39.13
CA ALA A 64 11.78 1.53 37.82
C ALA A 64 10.59 1.66 36.86
N SER A 65 9.35 1.44 37.33
CA SER A 65 8.16 1.62 36.49
C SER A 65 7.95 3.08 36.09
N GLU A 66 8.17 4.03 37.00
CA GLU A 66 8.15 5.46 36.71
C GLU A 66 9.22 5.86 35.70
N LEU A 67 10.45 5.32 35.79
CA LEU A 67 11.50 5.56 34.81
C LEU A 67 11.12 5.05 33.42
N VAL A 68 10.55 3.85 33.33
CA VAL A 68 10.08 3.28 32.06
C VAL A 68 8.96 4.15 31.47
N LEU A 69 7.97 4.52 32.27
CA LEU A 69 6.87 5.39 31.81
C LEU A 69 7.37 6.77 31.40
N SER A 70 8.32 7.34 32.14
CA SER A 70 8.98 8.62 31.82
C SER A 70 9.68 8.55 30.48
N PHE A 71 10.40 7.45 30.23
CA PHE A 71 11.11 7.22 28.98
C PHE A 71 10.13 7.06 27.80
N LEU A 72 9.06 6.27 27.96
CA LEU A 72 8.02 6.13 26.94
C LEU A 72 7.34 7.47 26.62
N TRP A 73 7.03 8.27 27.65
CA TRP A 73 6.49 9.61 27.45
C TRP A 73 7.46 10.50 26.67
N PHE A 74 8.75 10.49 27.03
CA PHE A 74 9.79 11.26 26.34
C PHE A 74 9.88 10.89 24.85
N LEU A 75 9.87 9.60 24.52
CA LEU A 75 9.85 9.16 23.12
C LEU A 75 8.61 9.67 22.36
N SER A 76 7.47 9.77 23.03
CA SER A 76 6.20 10.25 22.44
C SER A 76 6.18 11.76 22.14
N ILE A 77 7.15 12.54 22.63
CA ILE A 77 7.27 13.98 22.37
C ILE A 77 7.43 14.26 20.88
N SER A 78 8.15 13.37 20.17
CA SER A 78 8.40 13.49 18.72
C SER A 78 7.13 13.74 17.92
N TYR A 79 6.06 12.99 18.20
CA TYR A 79 4.75 13.11 17.57
C TYR A 79 4.00 14.42 17.84
N ARG A 80 4.41 15.18 18.86
CA ARG A 80 3.75 16.42 19.27
C ARG A 80 4.57 17.67 18.93
N TRP A 81 5.84 17.50 18.57
CA TRP A 81 6.81 18.59 18.47
C TRP A 81 6.54 19.58 17.33
N ARG A 82 6.11 19.07 16.16
CA ARG A 82 5.86 19.87 14.95
C ARG A 82 4.77 19.21 14.08
N PRO A 83 3.50 19.15 14.50
CA PRO A 83 2.44 18.61 13.65
C PRO A 83 2.28 19.43 12.36
N VAL A 84 2.24 18.75 11.21
CA VAL A 84 2.02 19.37 9.88
C VAL A 84 0.90 18.68 9.13
N SER A 85 0.09 19.46 8.41
CA SER A 85 -0.88 18.96 7.44
C SER A 85 -0.42 19.28 6.02
N ARG A 86 -0.75 18.42 5.06
CA ARG A 86 -0.43 18.63 3.65
C ARG A 86 -1.70 18.74 2.84
N SER A 87 -1.66 19.59 1.82
CA SER A 87 -2.70 19.69 0.80
C SER A 87 -2.06 19.49 -0.57
N VAL A 88 -2.76 18.82 -1.47
CA VAL A 88 -2.32 18.49 -2.82
C VAL A 88 -3.26 19.11 -3.84
N PHE A 89 -2.74 19.35 -5.05
CA PHE A 89 -3.49 20.00 -6.13
C PHE A 89 -3.37 19.16 -7.42
N PRO A 90 -4.10 18.02 -7.52
CA PRO A 90 -4.06 17.14 -8.69
C PRO A 90 -4.36 17.84 -10.01
N GLU A 91 -5.12 18.93 -9.98
CA GLU A 91 -5.50 19.73 -11.16
C GLU A 91 -4.30 20.45 -11.79
N ARG A 92 -3.19 20.57 -11.05
CA ARG A 92 -1.94 21.20 -11.50
C ARG A 92 -0.92 20.20 -12.03
N LEU A 93 -1.24 18.90 -12.00
CA LEU A 93 -0.41 17.88 -12.61
C LEU A 93 -0.30 18.08 -14.12
N PRO A 94 0.77 17.57 -14.75
CA PRO A 94 0.84 17.58 -16.20
C PRO A 94 -0.29 16.74 -16.82
N GLU A 95 -0.54 16.97 -18.10
CA GLU A 95 -1.51 16.20 -18.88
C GLU A 95 -1.28 14.69 -18.74
N ASP A 96 -2.36 13.93 -18.88
CA ASP A 96 -2.38 12.47 -18.70
C ASP A 96 -1.30 11.73 -19.50
N GLN A 97 -0.98 12.20 -20.72
CA GLN A 97 0.09 11.66 -21.57
C GLN A 97 1.49 11.80 -20.97
N LYS A 98 1.73 12.77 -20.08
CA LYS A 98 3.01 13.03 -19.42
C LYS A 98 3.10 12.42 -18.03
N LEU A 99 2.00 11.88 -17.50
CA LEU A 99 2.02 11.16 -16.23
C LEU A 99 2.85 9.87 -16.33
N PRO A 100 3.54 9.45 -15.26
CA PRO A 100 4.27 8.18 -15.25
C PRO A 100 3.33 6.99 -15.13
N ALA A 101 3.78 5.79 -15.49
CA ALA A 101 3.05 4.57 -15.17
C ALA A 101 3.08 4.24 -13.67
N ILE A 102 2.07 3.52 -13.19
CA ILE A 102 1.90 3.05 -11.81
C ILE A 102 1.51 1.57 -11.84
N ASP A 103 2.26 0.76 -11.09
CA ASP A 103 1.84 -0.61 -10.79
C ASP A 103 1.03 -0.64 -9.48
N VAL A 104 -0.01 -1.44 -9.39
CA VAL A 104 -0.77 -1.69 -8.17
C VAL A 104 -0.58 -3.15 -7.79
N PHE A 105 0.00 -3.41 -6.63
CA PHE A 105 0.23 -4.74 -6.10
C PHE A 105 -0.80 -5.04 -5.02
N ILE A 106 -1.54 -6.12 -5.21
CA ILE A 106 -2.50 -6.66 -4.25
C ILE A 106 -2.02 -8.06 -3.89
N CYS A 107 -1.82 -8.33 -2.60
CA CYS A 107 -1.45 -9.66 -2.13
C CYS A 107 -2.65 -10.34 -1.47
N THR A 108 -2.87 -11.61 -1.80
CA THR A 108 -3.84 -12.48 -1.14
C THR A 108 -3.16 -13.79 -0.72
N ALA A 109 -3.51 -14.28 0.47
CA ALA A 109 -2.94 -15.49 1.06
C ALA A 109 -3.57 -16.76 0.48
N ASP A 110 -4.88 -16.93 0.63
CA ASP A 110 -5.66 -18.04 0.08
C ASP A 110 -7.17 -17.75 0.24
N PRO A 111 -8.03 -18.34 -0.62
CA PRO A 111 -9.47 -18.08 -0.60
C PRO A 111 -10.22 -18.67 0.62
N GLU A 112 -9.57 -19.47 1.48
CA GLU A 112 -10.19 -19.96 2.71
C GLU A 112 -10.09 -18.91 3.83
N LYS A 113 -8.95 -18.22 3.92
CA LYS A 113 -8.72 -17.16 4.91
C LYS A 113 -9.26 -15.81 4.48
N GLU A 114 -9.24 -15.53 3.19
CA GLU A 114 -9.59 -14.23 2.62
C GLU A 114 -10.75 -14.41 1.64
N PRO A 115 -11.94 -13.82 1.91
CA PRO A 115 -13.11 -14.02 1.06
C PRO A 115 -12.86 -13.57 -0.38
N THR A 116 -12.94 -14.50 -1.33
CA THR A 116 -12.60 -14.26 -2.74
C THR A 116 -13.34 -13.04 -3.34
N VAL A 117 -14.62 -12.86 -3.00
CA VAL A 117 -15.43 -11.72 -3.48
C VAL A 117 -14.88 -10.38 -2.96
N GLU A 118 -14.41 -10.32 -1.72
CA GLU A 118 -13.82 -9.10 -1.14
C GLU A 118 -12.49 -8.77 -1.82
N VAL A 119 -11.63 -9.77 -2.01
CA VAL A 119 -10.37 -9.60 -2.77
C VAL A 119 -10.64 -9.05 -4.16
N MET A 120 -11.62 -9.61 -4.89
CA MET A 120 -11.96 -9.13 -6.23
C MET A 120 -12.54 -7.71 -6.22
N ASN A 121 -13.30 -7.32 -5.20
CA ASN A 121 -13.76 -5.95 -5.04
C ASN A 121 -12.59 -4.96 -4.90
N THR A 122 -11.54 -5.35 -4.16
CA THR A 122 -10.30 -4.56 -4.07
C THR A 122 -9.58 -4.46 -5.41
N VAL A 123 -9.50 -5.56 -6.17
CA VAL A 123 -8.94 -5.55 -7.54
C VAL A 123 -9.71 -4.61 -8.46
N ILE A 124 -11.04 -4.73 -8.50
CA ILE A 124 -11.91 -3.88 -9.34
C ILE A 124 -11.78 -2.40 -8.93
N SER A 125 -11.70 -2.13 -7.62
CA SER A 125 -11.49 -0.79 -7.08
C SER A 125 -10.14 -0.20 -7.51
N ALA A 126 -9.06 -0.99 -7.47
CA ALA A 126 -7.74 -0.58 -7.94
C ALA A 126 -7.72 -0.29 -9.45
N MET A 127 -8.40 -1.11 -10.26
CA MET A 127 -8.53 -0.87 -11.70
C MET A 127 -9.32 0.41 -12.02
N ALA A 128 -10.20 0.85 -11.13
CA ALA A 128 -11.04 2.03 -11.30
C ALA A 128 -10.45 3.31 -10.67
N LEU A 129 -9.15 3.33 -10.34
CA LEU A 129 -8.46 4.56 -9.95
C LEU A 129 -8.56 5.62 -11.07
N ASP A 130 -8.66 6.90 -10.68
CA ASP A 130 -8.64 8.02 -11.61
C ASP A 130 -7.20 8.24 -12.11
N TYR A 131 -6.83 7.44 -13.10
CA TYR A 131 -5.54 7.45 -13.76
C TYR A 131 -5.67 6.94 -15.21
N PRO A 132 -4.77 7.32 -16.15
CA PRO A 132 -4.84 6.83 -17.51
C PRO A 132 -4.77 5.29 -17.59
N PRO A 133 -5.71 4.61 -18.28
CA PRO A 133 -5.76 3.15 -18.32
C PRO A 133 -4.48 2.50 -18.89
N ASP A 134 -3.83 3.15 -19.85
CA ASP A 134 -2.56 2.72 -20.46
C ASP A 134 -1.36 2.79 -19.50
N LYS A 135 -1.53 3.43 -18.34
CA LYS A 135 -0.48 3.69 -17.34
C LYS A 135 -0.78 3.07 -15.98
N LEU A 136 -1.92 2.42 -15.85
CA LEU A 136 -2.32 1.75 -14.64
C LEU A 136 -2.21 0.24 -14.89
N HIS A 137 -1.42 -0.44 -14.07
CA HIS A 137 -1.20 -1.87 -14.18
C HIS A 137 -1.46 -2.55 -12.85
N VAL A 138 -2.43 -3.45 -12.79
CA VAL A 138 -2.85 -4.12 -11.55
C VAL A 138 -2.32 -5.55 -11.54
N TYR A 139 -1.65 -5.92 -10.45
CA TYR A 139 -1.10 -7.25 -10.22
C TYR A 139 -1.75 -7.84 -8.97
N LEU A 140 -2.39 -8.99 -9.12
CA LEU A 140 -2.85 -9.80 -8.00
C LEU A 140 -1.85 -10.94 -7.76
N SER A 141 -1.19 -10.90 -6.61
CA SER A 141 -0.34 -11.99 -6.13
C SER A 141 -1.15 -12.95 -5.28
N ASP A 142 -1.34 -14.17 -5.76
CA ASP A 142 -1.95 -15.28 -5.03
C ASP A 142 -0.87 -16.19 -4.42
N ASP A 143 -0.69 -16.06 -3.10
CA ASP A 143 0.27 -16.87 -2.35
C ASP A 143 -0.23 -18.32 -2.15
N GLY A 144 -1.52 -18.58 -2.32
CA GLY A 144 -2.12 -19.90 -2.24
C GLY A 144 -2.05 -20.65 -3.56
N GLY A 145 -1.85 -19.95 -4.67
CA GLY A 145 -1.84 -20.53 -6.02
C GLY A 145 -3.17 -21.20 -6.38
N SER A 146 -4.27 -20.59 -5.94
CA SER A 146 -5.58 -21.20 -6.03
C SER A 146 -6.23 -20.99 -7.40
N PRO A 147 -6.69 -22.07 -8.05
CA PRO A 147 -7.49 -21.96 -9.26
C PRO A 147 -8.80 -21.18 -9.02
N VAL A 148 -9.30 -21.13 -7.77
CA VAL A 148 -10.45 -20.29 -7.38
C VAL A 148 -10.14 -18.82 -7.58
N THR A 149 -8.99 -18.35 -7.09
CA THR A 149 -8.57 -16.94 -7.20
C THR A 149 -8.40 -16.54 -8.66
N LEU A 150 -7.73 -17.36 -9.46
CA LEU A 150 -7.54 -17.12 -10.89
C LEU A 150 -8.88 -17.08 -11.65
N GLY A 151 -9.77 -18.04 -11.38
CA GLY A 151 -11.12 -18.06 -11.95
C GLY A 151 -11.95 -16.83 -11.57
N ALA A 152 -11.90 -16.44 -10.30
CA ALA A 152 -12.57 -15.25 -9.79
C ALA A 152 -12.02 -13.96 -10.43
N LEU A 153 -10.70 -13.89 -10.66
CA LEU A 153 -10.05 -12.75 -11.32
C LEU A 153 -10.54 -12.58 -12.77
N ARG A 154 -10.74 -13.69 -13.49
CA ARG A 154 -11.32 -13.65 -14.85
C ARG A 154 -12.78 -13.16 -14.83
N GLU A 155 -13.57 -13.53 -13.83
CA GLU A 155 -14.93 -12.98 -13.67
C GLU A 155 -14.91 -11.50 -13.24
N ALA A 156 -13.96 -11.10 -12.39
CA ALA A 156 -13.75 -9.71 -12.00
C ALA A 156 -13.40 -8.83 -13.20
N TRP A 157 -12.54 -9.31 -14.10
CA TRP A 157 -12.23 -8.65 -15.38
C TRP A 157 -13.48 -8.41 -16.22
N LYS A 158 -14.33 -9.43 -16.38
CA LYS A 158 -15.59 -9.31 -17.15
C LYS A 158 -16.52 -8.26 -16.55
N PHE A 159 -16.65 -8.22 -15.22
CA PHE A 159 -17.46 -7.21 -14.55
C PHE A 159 -16.85 -5.81 -14.63
N ALA A 160 -15.52 -5.69 -14.50
CA ALA A 160 -14.77 -4.44 -14.57
C ALA A 160 -15.05 -3.67 -15.88
N ARG A 161 -15.29 -4.39 -17.00
CA ARG A 161 -15.66 -3.80 -18.29
C ARG A 161 -16.97 -3.01 -18.28
N PHE A 162 -17.88 -3.32 -17.36
CA PHE A 162 -19.11 -2.55 -17.14
C PHE A 162 -18.90 -1.48 -16.07
N TRP A 163 -18.18 -1.84 -15.00
CA TRP A 163 -17.96 -0.98 -13.85
C TRP A 163 -17.09 0.25 -14.14
N LEU A 164 -15.96 0.10 -14.82
CA LEU A 164 -15.00 1.19 -15.08
C LEU A 164 -15.61 2.31 -15.94
N PRO A 165 -16.29 2.01 -17.07
CA PRO A 165 -16.98 3.03 -17.86
C PRO A 165 -18.09 3.73 -17.08
N PHE A 166 -18.88 3.00 -16.30
CA PHE A 166 -19.91 3.58 -15.43
C PHE A 166 -19.30 4.55 -14.41
N CYS A 167 -18.23 4.11 -13.75
CA CYS A 167 -17.44 4.89 -12.81
C CYS A 167 -16.92 6.20 -13.41
N THR A 168 -16.43 6.16 -14.65
CA THR A 168 -15.86 7.30 -15.37
C THR A 168 -16.96 8.23 -15.87
N LYS A 169 -17.99 7.69 -16.54
CA LYS A 169 -19.14 8.44 -17.10
C LYS A 169 -19.84 9.29 -16.05
N TYR A 170 -20.05 8.74 -14.86
CA TYR A 170 -20.79 9.40 -13.78
C TYR A 170 -19.92 10.00 -12.69
N GLY A 171 -18.58 9.90 -12.81
CA GLY A 171 -17.64 10.42 -11.83
C GLY A 171 -17.90 9.90 -10.42
N ILE A 172 -18.11 8.59 -10.29
CA ILE A 172 -18.39 7.89 -9.02
C ILE A 172 -17.16 7.94 -8.13
N LYS A 173 -17.27 8.38 -6.87
CA LYS A 173 -16.09 8.46 -5.99
C LYS A 173 -15.73 7.11 -5.36
N THR A 174 -16.74 6.35 -4.95
CA THR A 174 -16.54 5.04 -4.32
C THR A 174 -16.27 3.99 -5.39
N ARG A 175 -15.01 3.58 -5.55
CA ARG A 175 -14.60 2.65 -6.62
C ARG A 175 -14.79 1.18 -6.31
N CYS A 176 -14.93 0.83 -5.02
CA CYS A 176 -15.27 -0.52 -4.59
C CYS A 176 -16.77 -0.79 -4.82
N PRO A 177 -17.15 -1.77 -5.65
CA PRO A 177 -18.55 -2.08 -5.92
C PRO A 177 -19.36 -2.44 -4.67
N GLU A 178 -18.86 -3.35 -3.82
CA GLU A 178 -19.56 -3.70 -2.56
C GLU A 178 -19.79 -2.44 -1.71
N ALA A 179 -18.75 -1.63 -1.48
CA ALA A 179 -18.88 -0.40 -0.69
C ALA A 179 -19.79 0.67 -1.33
N TYR A 180 -19.92 0.67 -2.65
CA TYR A 180 -20.84 1.56 -3.37
C TYR A 180 -22.30 1.12 -3.19
N PHE A 181 -22.58 -0.18 -3.33
CA PHE A 181 -23.93 -0.72 -3.21
C PHE A 181 -24.39 -0.98 -1.77
N SER A 182 -23.48 -1.05 -0.80
CA SER A 182 -23.82 -1.21 0.63
C SER A 182 -24.15 0.11 1.35
N LYS A 183 -23.79 1.27 0.79
CA LYS A 183 -24.10 2.56 1.41
C LYS A 183 -25.52 2.99 1.03
N ASP A 184 -26.28 3.43 2.03
CA ASP A 184 -27.50 4.20 1.77
C ASP A 184 -27.15 5.45 0.94
N ASP A 185 -28.02 5.80 -0.02
CA ASP A 185 -27.79 6.72 -1.16
C ASP A 185 -27.29 8.15 -0.82
N ASP A 186 -27.11 8.50 0.46
CA ASP A 186 -26.90 9.86 0.97
C ASP A 186 -25.43 10.35 1.03
N CYS A 187 -24.43 9.47 0.89
CA CYS A 187 -23.02 9.83 1.14
C CYS A 187 -22.17 10.18 -0.09
N ASP A 188 -22.57 9.77 -1.29
CA ASP A 188 -21.99 10.33 -2.52
C ASP A 188 -22.83 11.57 -2.87
N GLY A 189 -22.26 12.66 -3.39
CA GLY A 189 -22.97 13.93 -3.66
C GLY A 189 -24.01 13.85 -4.79
N SER A 190 -24.85 12.81 -4.75
CA SER A 190 -25.70 12.23 -5.78
C SER A 190 -27.05 12.91 -5.87
N LEU A 191 -27.42 13.75 -4.90
CA LEU A 191 -28.71 14.48 -4.90
C LEU A 191 -28.93 15.31 -6.18
N SER A 192 -27.87 15.69 -6.90
CA SER A 192 -27.96 16.37 -8.20
C SER A 192 -27.88 15.45 -9.44
N ARG A 193 -27.42 14.20 -9.29
CA ARG A 193 -27.18 13.23 -10.38
C ARG A 193 -28.24 12.12 -10.45
N SER A 194 -28.87 11.83 -9.31
CA SER A 194 -29.94 10.84 -9.13
C SER A 194 -31.23 11.19 -9.91
N SER A 195 -31.33 12.39 -10.49
CA SER A 195 -32.51 12.82 -11.25
C SER A 195 -32.51 12.42 -12.73
N SER A 196 -31.40 11.90 -13.27
CA SER A 196 -31.35 11.46 -14.68
C SER A 196 -31.83 10.01 -14.80
N ILE A 197 -32.84 9.76 -15.63
CA ILE A 197 -33.41 8.43 -15.87
C ILE A 197 -32.33 7.47 -16.38
N GLU A 198 -31.44 7.96 -17.26
CA GLU A 198 -30.30 7.19 -17.79
C GLU A 198 -29.37 6.67 -16.69
N PHE A 199 -29.05 7.50 -15.69
CA PHE A 199 -28.23 7.07 -14.55
C PHE A 199 -28.92 5.98 -13.72
N ILE A 200 -30.22 6.12 -13.48
CA ILE A 200 -30.99 5.13 -12.70
C ILE A 200 -31.02 3.79 -13.43
N ASP A 201 -31.26 3.81 -14.75
CA ASP A 201 -31.32 2.60 -15.55
C ASP A 201 -29.93 1.93 -15.67
N ASP A 202 -28.88 2.71 -15.91
CA ASP A 202 -27.50 2.22 -15.91
C ASP A 202 -27.12 1.65 -14.53
N LYS A 203 -27.44 2.36 -13.42
CA LYS A 203 -27.16 1.88 -12.05
C LYS A 203 -27.81 0.54 -11.78
N LYS A 204 -29.09 0.37 -12.14
CA LYS A 204 -29.82 -0.90 -11.98
C LYS A 204 -29.22 -2.02 -12.81
N GLU A 205 -28.76 -1.73 -14.02
CA GLU A 205 -28.12 -2.75 -14.85
C GLU A 205 -26.78 -3.18 -14.26
N ILE A 206 -25.94 -2.23 -13.83
CA ILE A 206 -24.67 -2.51 -13.17
C ILE A 206 -24.87 -3.30 -11.87
N GLU A 207 -25.89 -2.98 -11.08
CA GLU A 207 -26.24 -3.71 -9.86
C GLU A 207 -26.58 -5.19 -10.15
N LYS A 208 -27.34 -5.46 -11.22
CA LYS A 208 -27.61 -6.84 -11.67
C LYS A 208 -26.33 -7.54 -12.11
N GLN A 209 -25.49 -6.88 -12.90
CA GLN A 209 -24.20 -7.45 -13.33
C GLN A 209 -23.30 -7.76 -12.13
N TYR A 210 -23.33 -6.91 -11.10
CA TYR A 210 -22.59 -7.12 -9.87
C TYR A 210 -23.11 -8.34 -9.09
N ALA A 211 -24.43 -8.51 -8.99
CA ALA A 211 -25.03 -9.70 -8.37
C ALA A 211 -24.64 -10.99 -9.11
N VAL A 212 -24.68 -10.98 -10.45
CA VAL A 212 -24.25 -12.11 -11.29
C VAL A 212 -22.77 -12.42 -11.08
N PHE A 213 -21.92 -11.39 -11.02
CA PHE A 213 -20.50 -11.54 -10.72
C PHE A 213 -20.27 -12.24 -9.37
N LYS A 214 -20.93 -11.78 -8.30
CA LYS A 214 -20.83 -12.40 -6.97
C LYS A 214 -21.23 -13.87 -7.00
N GLU A 215 -22.36 -14.19 -7.62
CA GLU A 215 -22.85 -15.56 -7.74
C GLU A 215 -21.85 -16.47 -8.49
N ARG A 216 -21.25 -15.98 -9.58
CA ARG A 216 -20.26 -16.75 -10.34
C ARG A 216 -18.99 -17.02 -9.55
N VAL A 217 -18.48 -16.02 -8.82
CA VAL A 217 -17.31 -16.21 -7.95
C VAL A 217 -17.59 -17.25 -6.86
N LEU A 218 -18.75 -17.18 -6.22
CA LEU A 218 -19.16 -18.17 -5.21
C LEU A 218 -19.28 -19.59 -5.81
N ARG A 219 -19.87 -19.72 -7.01
CA ARG A 219 -19.94 -21.01 -7.71
C ARG A 219 -18.56 -21.58 -8.05
N ILE A 220 -17.59 -20.75 -8.40
CA ILE A 220 -16.21 -21.21 -8.65
C ILE A 220 -15.60 -21.76 -7.36
N GLN A 221 -15.82 -21.07 -6.25
CA GLN A 221 -15.32 -21.48 -4.93
C GLN A 221 -15.93 -22.80 -4.47
N GLU A 222 -17.22 -23.04 -4.72
CA GLU A 222 -17.88 -24.32 -4.37
C GLU A 222 -17.40 -25.52 -5.22
N ASN A 223 -17.06 -25.30 -6.48
CA ASN A 223 -16.76 -26.37 -7.45
C ASN A 223 -15.28 -26.74 -7.56
N THR A 224 -14.40 -26.03 -6.87
CA THR A 224 -12.95 -26.14 -7.08
C THR A 224 -12.25 -26.59 -5.80
N SER A 225 -11.32 -27.55 -5.92
CA SER A 225 -10.54 -28.05 -4.79
C SER A 225 -9.45 -27.07 -4.34
N THR A 226 -8.97 -27.27 -3.12
CA THR A 226 -7.84 -26.52 -2.55
C THR A 226 -6.54 -26.74 -3.34
N ALA A 227 -5.72 -25.69 -3.39
CA ALA A 227 -4.45 -25.71 -4.08
C ALA A 227 -3.38 -26.51 -3.32
N SER A 228 -2.46 -27.12 -4.08
CA SER A 228 -1.26 -27.73 -3.51
C SER A 228 -0.32 -26.65 -3.00
N LYS A 229 0.32 -26.87 -1.85
CA LYS A 229 1.43 -26.02 -1.36
C LYS A 229 2.72 -26.18 -2.16
N ASP A 230 2.77 -27.19 -3.03
CA ASP A 230 3.86 -27.49 -3.94
C ASP A 230 3.36 -27.28 -5.37
N HIS A 231 3.77 -26.18 -6.00
CA HIS A 231 3.31 -25.79 -7.33
C HIS A 231 4.35 -24.95 -8.08
N PRO A 232 4.41 -25.06 -9.42
CA PRO A 232 5.23 -24.19 -10.26
C PRO A 232 4.72 -22.74 -10.21
N PRO A 233 5.52 -21.76 -10.70
CA PRO A 233 5.01 -20.41 -10.89
C PRO A 233 3.90 -20.41 -11.96
N SER A 234 2.95 -19.50 -11.81
CA SER A 234 1.84 -19.30 -12.73
C SER A 234 1.60 -17.80 -12.89
N ILE A 235 1.93 -17.26 -14.05
CA ILE A 235 1.70 -15.86 -14.38
C ILE A 235 0.77 -15.79 -15.60
N GLU A 236 -0.34 -15.06 -15.47
CA GLU A 236 -1.32 -14.93 -16.53
C GLU A 236 -1.74 -13.47 -16.71
N LEU A 237 -1.63 -12.99 -17.95
CA LEU A 237 -2.25 -11.73 -18.36
C LEU A 237 -3.73 -11.98 -18.64
N ILE A 238 -4.60 -11.37 -17.83
CA ILE A 238 -6.05 -11.53 -17.98
C ILE A 238 -6.53 -10.68 -19.16
N LYS A 239 -7.16 -11.35 -20.13
CA LYS A 239 -7.69 -10.73 -21.34
C LYS A 239 -8.90 -11.50 -21.86
N ASP A 240 -9.64 -10.89 -22.77
CA ASP A 240 -10.70 -11.56 -23.50
C ASP A 240 -10.13 -12.48 -24.60
N ALA A 241 -10.88 -13.53 -24.94
CA ALA A 241 -10.53 -14.45 -26.03
C ALA A 241 -10.66 -13.80 -27.42
N ASP A 242 -11.52 -12.78 -27.57
CA ASP A 242 -11.80 -12.04 -28.80
C ASP A 242 -11.52 -10.53 -28.59
N ASP A 243 -10.27 -10.11 -28.78
CA ASP A 243 -9.82 -8.70 -28.62
C ASP A 243 -10.07 -7.84 -29.89
N ASP A 244 -10.83 -8.35 -30.86
CA ASP A 244 -11.02 -7.77 -32.21
C ASP A 244 -12.09 -6.66 -32.31
N ARG A 245 -12.49 -6.00 -31.21
CA ARG A 245 -13.53 -4.95 -31.27
C ARG A 245 -13.00 -3.57 -30.87
N ALA A 246 -12.77 -2.73 -31.88
CA ALA A 246 -12.36 -1.33 -31.84
C ALA A 246 -13.27 -0.35 -31.04
N ASN A 247 -14.27 -0.83 -30.30
CA ASN A 247 -15.25 -0.03 -29.54
C ASN A 247 -15.29 -0.36 -28.03
N GLN A 248 -14.30 -1.08 -27.51
CA GLN A 248 -14.23 -1.35 -26.06
C GLN A 248 -13.49 -0.23 -25.33
N ALA A 249 -13.98 0.13 -24.14
CA ALA A 249 -13.29 1.05 -23.25
C ALA A 249 -11.88 0.52 -22.94
N GLU A 250 -10.90 1.42 -22.94
CA GLU A 250 -9.51 1.06 -22.64
C GLU A 250 -9.41 0.58 -21.18
N MET A 251 -8.90 -0.64 -20.99
CA MET A 251 -8.82 -1.30 -19.70
C MET A 251 -7.37 -1.30 -19.19
N PRO A 252 -7.13 -1.05 -17.89
CA PRO A 252 -5.84 -1.26 -17.25
C PRO A 252 -5.31 -2.69 -17.46
N LEU A 253 -3.98 -2.86 -17.49
CA LEU A 253 -3.37 -4.18 -17.50
C LEU A 253 -3.73 -4.93 -16.21
N LEU A 254 -4.21 -6.17 -16.30
CA LEU A 254 -4.49 -7.01 -15.13
C LEU A 254 -3.69 -8.31 -15.21
N VAL A 255 -2.81 -8.54 -14.25
CA VAL A 255 -1.91 -9.70 -14.22
C VAL A 255 -2.13 -10.51 -12.96
N TYR A 256 -2.41 -11.80 -13.14
CA TYR A 256 -2.34 -12.79 -12.08
C TYR A 256 -0.91 -13.26 -11.90
N VAL A 257 -0.43 -13.33 -10.66
CA VAL A 257 0.88 -13.87 -10.32
C VAL A 257 0.72 -14.85 -9.17
N SER A 258 1.11 -16.10 -9.38
CA SER A 258 1.38 -17.04 -8.31
C SER A 258 2.82 -17.50 -8.45
N ARG A 259 3.61 -17.26 -7.40
CA ARG A 259 5.03 -17.61 -7.39
C ARG A 259 5.23 -19.10 -7.21
N GLU A 260 6.40 -19.61 -7.59
CA GLU A 260 6.74 -21.00 -7.28
C GLU A 260 6.78 -21.21 -5.77
N LYS A 261 6.18 -22.31 -5.31
CA LYS A 261 6.31 -22.76 -3.92
C LYS A 261 6.73 -24.21 -3.87
N ARG A 262 7.75 -24.47 -3.03
CA ARG A 262 8.24 -25.81 -2.71
C ARG A 262 8.30 -25.94 -1.18
N PRO A 263 7.84 -27.05 -0.58
CA PRO A 263 7.88 -27.25 0.88
C PRO A 263 9.26 -27.11 1.52
N SER A 264 10.33 -27.32 0.74
CA SER A 264 11.72 -27.25 1.19
C SER A 264 12.32 -25.84 1.17
N HIS A 265 11.63 -24.83 0.64
CA HIS A 265 12.15 -23.48 0.50
C HIS A 265 11.33 -22.49 1.33
N PRO A 266 11.99 -21.62 2.15
CA PRO A 266 11.30 -20.55 2.82
C PRO A 266 10.76 -19.55 1.79
N HIS A 267 9.52 -19.07 2.00
CA HIS A 267 8.85 -18.18 1.05
C HIS A 267 8.59 -16.78 1.63
N HIS A 268 8.91 -16.51 2.89
CA HIS A 268 8.86 -15.15 3.47
C HIS A 268 7.50 -14.42 3.31
N PHE A 269 6.39 -15.17 3.28
CA PHE A 269 5.01 -14.66 3.26
C PHE A 269 4.81 -13.47 2.29
N LYS A 270 4.19 -12.38 2.75
CA LYS A 270 3.89 -11.18 1.95
C LYS A 270 5.14 -10.48 1.42
N ALA A 271 6.23 -10.43 2.19
CA ALA A 271 7.45 -9.76 1.75
C ALA A 271 8.08 -10.46 0.55
N GLY A 272 8.18 -11.80 0.58
CA GLY A 272 8.61 -12.57 -0.58
C GLY A 272 7.66 -12.46 -1.78
N ALA A 273 6.34 -12.37 -1.54
CA ALA A 273 5.36 -12.18 -2.62
C ALA A 273 5.54 -10.83 -3.32
N LEU A 274 5.71 -9.75 -2.56
CA LEU A 274 5.99 -8.41 -3.09
C LEU A 274 7.35 -8.35 -3.80
N ASN A 275 8.35 -9.08 -3.33
CA ASN A 275 9.65 -9.19 -3.99
C ASN A 275 9.55 -9.88 -5.36
N VAL A 276 8.75 -10.95 -5.47
CA VAL A 276 8.44 -11.56 -6.76
C VAL A 276 7.70 -10.58 -7.67
N LEU A 277 6.65 -9.90 -7.17
CA LEU A 277 5.94 -8.89 -7.95
C LEU A 277 6.87 -7.77 -8.45
N LEU A 278 7.83 -7.34 -7.62
CA LEU A 278 8.80 -6.30 -7.99
C LEU A 278 9.67 -6.74 -9.18
N ARG A 279 10.11 -8.01 -9.22
CA ARG A 279 10.84 -8.58 -10.36
C ARG A 279 9.95 -8.79 -11.57
N VAL A 280 8.81 -9.45 -11.41
CA VAL A 280 7.86 -9.74 -12.49
C VAL A 280 7.37 -8.47 -13.18
N SER A 281 6.92 -7.47 -12.41
CA SER A 281 6.46 -6.18 -12.95
C SER A 281 7.54 -5.42 -13.71
N SER A 282 8.82 -5.54 -13.30
CA SER A 282 9.92 -4.86 -14.01
C SER A 282 10.10 -5.35 -15.45
N MET A 283 9.71 -6.59 -15.73
CA MET A 283 9.77 -7.19 -17.06
C MET A 283 8.52 -6.91 -17.90
N LEU A 284 7.40 -6.63 -17.23
CA LEU A 284 6.10 -6.44 -17.87
C LEU A 284 5.77 -4.97 -18.13
N SER A 285 5.64 -4.17 -17.07
CA SER A 285 5.25 -2.76 -17.13
C SER A 285 6.40 -1.79 -16.82
N ASN A 286 7.35 -2.23 -15.99
CA ASN A 286 8.46 -1.46 -15.46
C ASN A 286 8.06 -0.05 -14.94
N SER A 287 6.94 0.05 -14.23
CA SER A 287 6.44 1.35 -13.77
C SER A 287 7.35 1.96 -12.70
N PRO A 288 7.70 3.25 -12.78
CA PRO A 288 8.60 3.89 -11.81
C PRO A 288 8.00 4.03 -10.40
N TYR A 289 6.67 3.91 -10.28
CA TYR A 289 5.95 4.00 -9.02
C TYR A 289 5.04 2.78 -8.85
N MET A 290 4.82 2.39 -7.60
CA MET A 290 3.93 1.29 -7.25
C MET A 290 3.07 1.61 -6.05
N LEU A 291 1.78 1.28 -6.12
CA LEU A 291 0.85 1.23 -5.00
C LEU A 291 0.85 -0.19 -4.43
N ILE A 292 0.98 -0.33 -3.12
CA ILE A 292 0.87 -1.63 -2.45
C ILE A 292 -0.38 -1.62 -1.57
N LEU A 293 -1.24 -2.63 -1.77
CA LEU A 293 -2.49 -2.84 -1.06
C LEU A 293 -2.56 -4.26 -0.48
N ASP A 294 -3.18 -4.36 0.69
CA ASP A 294 -3.74 -5.61 1.17
C ASP A 294 -5.06 -5.91 0.47
N CYS A 295 -5.46 -7.18 0.45
CA CYS A 295 -6.66 -7.63 -0.25
C CYS A 295 -7.97 -7.05 0.32
N ASP A 296 -7.97 -6.56 1.55
CA ASP A 296 -9.08 -5.91 2.25
C ASP A 296 -9.03 -4.37 2.17
N MET A 297 -8.01 -3.79 1.50
CA MET A 297 -7.77 -2.35 1.43
C MET A 297 -8.14 -1.76 0.07
N TYR A 298 -9.43 -1.60 -0.18
CA TYR A 298 -9.91 -0.98 -1.42
C TYR A 298 -9.70 0.55 -1.47
N CYS A 299 -9.62 1.10 -2.68
CA CYS A 299 -9.46 2.54 -2.90
C CYS A 299 -10.77 3.30 -2.61
N ASN A 300 -10.79 4.07 -1.53
CA ASN A 300 -11.93 4.90 -1.14
C ASN A 300 -11.93 6.31 -1.76
N ASP A 301 -10.78 6.77 -2.25
CA ASP A 301 -10.63 7.99 -3.03
C ASP A 301 -9.96 7.64 -4.37
N SER A 302 -10.73 7.77 -5.44
CA SER A 302 -10.26 7.45 -6.79
C SER A 302 -9.05 8.30 -7.22
N SER A 303 -8.90 9.51 -6.67
CA SER A 303 -7.83 10.44 -7.07
C SER A 303 -6.51 10.19 -6.33
N SER A 304 -6.44 9.18 -5.45
CA SER A 304 -5.27 8.91 -4.61
C SER A 304 -3.95 8.77 -5.40
N ALA A 305 -4.00 8.19 -6.60
CA ALA A 305 -2.84 8.06 -7.49
C ALA A 305 -2.30 9.44 -7.91
N ARG A 306 -3.19 10.31 -8.41
CA ARG A 306 -2.85 11.70 -8.77
C ARG A 306 -2.37 12.48 -7.55
N GLN A 307 -3.02 12.32 -6.39
CA GLN A 307 -2.58 12.96 -5.14
C GLN A 307 -1.15 12.55 -4.75
N ALA A 308 -0.79 11.26 -4.87
CA ALA A 308 0.57 10.80 -4.63
C ALA A 308 1.56 11.38 -5.65
N MET A 309 1.17 11.48 -6.92
CA MET A 309 2.00 12.07 -7.97
C MET A 309 2.30 13.55 -7.72
N CYS A 310 1.45 14.29 -7.01
CA CYS A 310 1.75 15.67 -6.61
C CYS A 310 3.03 15.79 -5.78
N PHE A 311 3.38 14.77 -4.99
CA PHE A 311 4.63 14.74 -4.23
C PHE A 311 5.78 14.12 -5.04
N HIS A 312 5.50 13.05 -5.78
CA HIS A 312 6.51 12.32 -6.55
C HIS A 312 7.02 13.05 -7.79
N LEU A 313 6.24 13.99 -8.33
CA LEU A 313 6.61 14.82 -9.49
C LEU A 313 7.09 16.22 -9.10
N ASP A 314 7.01 16.60 -7.81
CA ASP A 314 7.58 17.87 -7.35
C ASP A 314 9.11 17.81 -7.33
N LYS A 315 9.73 18.80 -7.98
CA LYS A 315 11.19 18.86 -8.19
C LYS A 315 12.00 18.98 -6.89
N THR A 316 11.39 19.50 -5.82
CA THR A 316 12.06 19.81 -4.56
C THR A 316 12.02 18.62 -3.60
N ILE A 317 10.86 18.00 -3.43
CA ILE A 317 10.68 16.86 -2.51
C ILE A 317 11.02 15.52 -3.17
N SER A 318 10.70 15.32 -4.45
CA SER A 318 10.85 14.00 -5.10
C SER A 318 12.23 13.36 -4.94
N PRO A 319 13.37 14.07 -5.10
CA PRO A 319 14.69 13.45 -4.93
C PRO A 319 14.95 12.86 -3.54
N LYS A 320 14.23 13.31 -2.51
CA LYS A 320 14.35 12.86 -1.11
C LYS A 320 13.16 12.02 -0.66
N LEU A 321 12.21 11.74 -1.56
CA LEU A 321 10.98 11.03 -1.28
C LEU A 321 11.08 9.59 -1.80
N ALA A 322 10.95 8.64 -0.87
CA ALA A 322 10.84 7.22 -1.18
C ALA A 322 9.37 6.82 -1.41
N TYR A 323 8.46 7.19 -0.51
CA TYR A 323 7.05 6.81 -0.58
C TYR A 323 6.12 7.90 -0.06
N VAL A 324 4.85 7.82 -0.47
CA VAL A 324 3.73 8.59 0.07
C VAL A 324 2.78 7.60 0.76
N GLN A 325 2.68 7.67 2.08
CA GLN A 325 1.82 6.81 2.89
C GLN A 325 0.45 7.48 3.11
N PHE A 326 -0.62 6.76 2.81
CA PHE A 326 -1.99 7.17 3.13
C PHE A 326 -2.43 6.51 4.45
N PRO A 327 -3.25 7.20 5.27
CA PRO A 327 -3.83 6.61 6.47
C PRO A 327 -4.80 5.50 6.10
N GLN A 328 -4.75 4.39 6.83
CA GLN A 328 -5.70 3.29 6.65
C GLN A 328 -7.04 3.71 7.27
N LYS A 329 -8.13 3.43 6.56
CA LYS A 329 -9.49 3.67 7.04
C LYS A 329 -10.25 2.37 7.03
N PHE A 330 -10.59 1.89 8.21
CA PHE A 330 -11.36 0.66 8.37
C PHE A 330 -12.86 0.93 8.24
N HIS A 331 -13.60 -0.08 7.79
CA HIS A 331 -15.06 -0.06 7.67
C HIS A 331 -15.67 -1.03 8.70
N ASN A 332 -17.00 -1.06 8.78
CA ASN A 332 -17.77 -1.91 9.71
C ASN A 332 -17.44 -1.69 11.19
N ILE A 333 -17.07 -0.46 11.55
CA ILE A 333 -16.75 -0.08 12.91
C ILE A 333 -18.05 0.25 13.65
N SER A 334 -18.21 -0.31 14.86
CA SER A 334 -19.33 0.01 15.75
C SER A 334 -19.38 1.51 16.06
N SER A 335 -20.58 2.06 16.24
CA SER A 335 -20.76 3.46 16.68
C SER A 335 -20.05 3.75 17.99
N GLU A 336 -19.94 2.77 18.88
CA GLU A 336 -19.27 2.90 20.18
C GLU A 336 -17.73 2.79 20.06
N ASP A 337 -17.23 2.03 19.08
CA ASP A 337 -15.80 1.81 18.79
C ASP A 337 -14.90 1.71 20.04
N ILE A 338 -15.30 0.88 21.01
CA ILE A 338 -14.59 0.75 22.31
C ILE A 338 -13.16 0.20 22.18
N TYR A 339 -12.83 -0.41 21.04
CA TYR A 339 -11.51 -0.95 20.75
C TYR A 339 -10.60 0.05 20.02
N ASP A 340 -11.09 1.26 19.71
CA ASP A 340 -10.42 2.24 18.83
C ASP A 340 -9.92 1.58 17.53
N SER A 341 -10.79 0.80 16.88
CA SER A 341 -10.47 0.11 15.63
C SER A 341 -10.12 1.09 14.50
N GLN A 342 -10.51 2.37 14.63
CA GLN A 342 -10.09 3.45 13.75
C GLN A 342 -8.61 3.85 13.90
N LEU A 343 -7.94 3.43 14.97
CA LEU A 343 -6.58 3.81 15.33
C LEU A 343 -6.39 5.33 15.32
N ARG A 344 -7.32 6.08 15.95
CA ARG A 344 -7.40 7.55 15.84
C ARG A 344 -6.14 8.23 16.34
N LEU A 345 -5.50 7.68 17.36
CA LEU A 345 -4.23 8.22 17.87
C LEU A 345 -3.12 8.14 16.81
N CYS A 346 -3.01 7.01 16.11
CA CYS A 346 -1.98 6.77 15.10
C CYS A 346 -2.17 7.70 13.90
N PHE A 347 -3.32 7.60 13.22
CA PHE A 347 -3.52 8.27 11.94
C PHE A 347 -3.90 9.74 12.07
N SER A 348 -4.62 10.14 13.12
CA SER A 348 -5.06 11.53 13.29
C SER A 348 -4.09 12.42 14.07
N HIS A 349 -3.14 11.84 14.81
CA HIS A 349 -2.20 12.62 15.64
C HIS A 349 -0.74 12.26 15.40
N MET A 350 -0.34 11.00 15.59
CA MET A 350 1.08 10.62 15.53
C MET A 350 1.69 10.91 14.17
N TRP A 351 0.96 10.61 13.09
CA TRP A 351 1.46 10.79 11.74
C TRP A 351 1.66 12.26 11.33
N TYR A 352 0.78 13.16 11.74
CA TYR A 352 0.97 14.60 11.51
C TYR A 352 2.27 15.10 12.17
N GLY A 353 2.58 14.60 13.37
CA GLY A 353 3.83 14.88 14.06
C GLY A 353 5.06 14.29 13.37
N ALA A 354 4.98 13.01 13.00
CA ALA A 354 6.06 12.29 12.32
C ALA A 354 6.40 12.93 10.96
N ASP A 355 5.39 13.31 10.17
CA ASP A 355 5.56 14.03 8.90
C ASP A 355 6.22 15.40 9.08
N GLY A 356 5.97 16.05 10.21
CA GLY A 356 6.64 17.31 10.55
C GLY A 356 8.13 17.17 10.86
N LEU A 357 8.60 15.94 11.09
CA LEU A 357 10.00 15.62 11.30
C LEU A 357 10.60 15.00 10.02
N LYS A 358 10.28 13.74 9.74
CA LYS A 358 10.91 12.95 8.65
C LYS A 358 9.92 12.16 7.80
N GLY A 359 8.64 12.15 8.14
CA GLY A 359 7.62 11.30 7.49
C GLY A 359 6.98 10.32 8.47
N PRO A 360 5.77 9.82 8.17
CA PRO A 360 5.16 8.72 8.91
C PRO A 360 5.96 7.42 8.74
N THR A 361 5.75 6.46 9.63
CA THR A 361 6.28 5.11 9.48
C THR A 361 5.53 4.35 8.38
N PHE A 362 6.21 3.40 7.77
CA PHE A 362 5.64 2.47 6.81
C PHE A 362 4.69 1.47 7.52
N THR A 363 3.45 1.31 7.07
CA THR A 363 2.46 0.43 7.71
C THR A 363 1.93 -0.70 6.84
N GLY A 364 2.71 -1.12 5.83
CA GLY A 364 2.49 -2.36 5.09
C GLY A 364 1.45 -2.32 3.96
N THR A 365 0.63 -1.27 3.89
CA THR A 365 -0.40 -1.09 2.84
C THR A 365 -0.75 0.40 2.67
N CYS A 366 -1.47 0.74 1.61
CA CYS A 366 -1.95 2.09 1.30
C CYS A 366 -0.83 3.11 1.08
N PHE A 367 0.24 2.74 0.37
CA PHE A 367 1.32 3.67 0.05
C PHE A 367 1.77 3.57 -1.41
N TYR A 368 2.19 4.71 -1.95
CA TYR A 368 2.80 4.81 -3.27
C TYR A 368 4.32 4.93 -3.12
N MET A 369 5.04 3.86 -3.47
CA MET A 369 6.49 3.74 -3.40
C MET A 369 7.15 4.04 -4.74
N LYS A 370 8.30 4.72 -4.70
CA LYS A 370 9.18 4.88 -5.85
C LYS A 370 10.01 3.60 -6.03
N ARG A 371 9.89 2.93 -7.17
CA ARG A 371 10.59 1.67 -7.47
C ARG A 371 12.09 1.73 -7.19
N MET A 372 12.74 2.80 -7.65
CA MET A 372 14.18 2.99 -7.47
C MET A 372 14.63 3.14 -6.01
N ALA A 373 13.73 3.54 -5.11
CA ALA A 373 14.02 3.60 -3.68
C ALA A 373 14.09 2.20 -3.06
N LEU A 374 13.31 1.23 -3.56
CA LEU A 374 13.36 -0.17 -3.11
C LEU A 374 14.62 -0.88 -3.59
N TYR A 375 15.08 -0.60 -4.81
CA TYR A 375 16.32 -1.21 -5.32
C TYR A 375 17.59 -0.73 -4.61
N GLY A 376 17.50 0.20 -3.64
CA GLY A 376 18.68 0.68 -2.91
C GLY A 376 19.69 1.38 -3.81
N THR A 377 19.25 1.92 -4.95
CA THR A 377 20.12 2.35 -6.06
C THR A 377 21.16 3.43 -5.71
N SER A 378 21.04 4.10 -4.57
CA SER A 378 22.11 4.93 -4.00
C SER A 378 23.40 4.15 -3.72
N GLN A 379 23.32 2.82 -3.56
CA GLN A 379 24.46 1.92 -3.40
C GLN A 379 25.04 1.43 -4.74
N LEU A 380 24.30 1.59 -5.85
CA LEU A 380 24.75 1.16 -7.17
C LEU A 380 25.66 2.25 -7.76
N GLN A 381 26.97 2.01 -7.69
CA GLN A 381 27.94 2.82 -8.42
C GLN A 381 27.67 2.70 -9.93
N LYS A 382 27.77 3.81 -10.67
CA LYS A 382 27.60 3.83 -12.13
C LYS A 382 28.55 2.90 -12.89
N ASP A 383 29.59 2.41 -12.21
CA ASP A 383 30.64 1.54 -12.74
C ASP A 383 30.59 0.11 -12.13
N ALA A 384 29.48 -0.29 -11.51
CA ALA A 384 29.34 -1.62 -10.94
C ALA A 384 29.50 -2.72 -12.01
N ASN A 385 30.35 -3.70 -11.74
CA ASN A 385 30.57 -4.83 -12.65
C ASN A 385 29.34 -5.76 -12.63
N LEU A 386 29.04 -6.41 -13.75
CA LEU A 386 27.91 -7.33 -13.91
C LEU A 386 27.86 -8.40 -12.80
N ALA A 387 29.00 -8.94 -12.40
CA ALA A 387 29.06 -9.94 -11.32
C ALA A 387 28.58 -9.39 -9.95
N GLN A 388 28.83 -8.10 -9.67
CA GLN A 388 28.31 -7.46 -8.46
C GLN A 388 26.81 -7.23 -8.58
N LEU A 389 26.33 -6.81 -9.75
CA LEU A 389 24.90 -6.64 -10.00
C LEU A 389 24.14 -7.96 -9.90
N GLN A 390 24.72 -9.06 -10.39
CA GLN A 390 24.13 -10.39 -10.26
C GLN A 390 24.09 -10.88 -8.81
N LYS A 391 25.08 -10.51 -7.99
CA LYS A 391 25.07 -10.81 -6.56
C LYS A 391 23.92 -10.07 -5.85
N VAL A 392 23.69 -8.80 -6.21
CA VAL A 392 22.66 -7.95 -5.58
C VAL A 392 21.26 -8.30 -6.08
N PHE A 393 21.09 -8.40 -7.40
CA PHE A 393 19.79 -8.49 -8.07
C PHE A 393 19.39 -9.90 -8.49
N GLY A 394 20.33 -10.84 -8.45
CA GLY A 394 20.13 -12.21 -8.92
C GLY A 394 20.63 -12.44 -10.34
N PRO A 395 20.53 -13.69 -10.82
CA PRO A 395 21.25 -14.17 -11.99
C PRO A 395 20.72 -13.65 -13.34
N SER A 396 19.53 -13.01 -13.37
CA SER A 396 18.92 -12.56 -14.61
C SER A 396 19.55 -11.26 -15.13
N ASN A 397 20.19 -11.35 -16.30
CA ASN A 397 20.71 -10.17 -16.99
C ASN A 397 19.59 -9.27 -17.51
N ASP A 398 18.48 -9.86 -17.97
CA ASP A 398 17.35 -9.10 -18.51
C ASP A 398 16.68 -8.26 -17.42
N PHE A 399 16.54 -8.82 -16.21
CA PHE A 399 16.09 -8.08 -15.04
C PHE A 399 17.06 -6.97 -14.65
N ILE A 400 18.36 -7.24 -14.61
CA ILE A 400 19.36 -6.21 -14.31
C ILE A 400 19.29 -5.07 -15.34
N ILE A 401 19.13 -5.39 -16.62
CA ILE A 401 18.99 -4.40 -17.70
C ILE A 401 17.71 -3.56 -17.51
N SER A 402 16.58 -4.20 -17.14
CA SER A 402 15.29 -3.52 -16.97
C SER A 402 15.34 -2.46 -15.86
N ILE A 403 16.14 -2.67 -14.80
CA ILE A 403 16.33 -1.71 -13.70
C ILE A 403 16.94 -0.39 -14.21
N TYR A 404 17.84 -0.43 -15.19
CA TYR A 404 18.51 0.76 -15.72
C TYR A 404 17.79 1.41 -16.91
N GLN A 405 16.85 0.70 -17.51
CA GLN A 405 16.02 1.23 -18.59
C GLN A 405 14.87 2.07 -18.02
N LYS A 406 14.63 3.25 -18.61
CA LYS A 406 13.49 4.09 -18.25
C LYS A 406 12.28 3.72 -19.11
N ASN A 407 11.22 3.27 -18.46
CA ASN A 407 9.88 3.04 -19.00
C ASN A 407 9.85 2.16 -20.25
N HIS A 408 9.52 0.89 -20.06
CA HIS A 408 9.10 0.01 -21.15
C HIS A 408 7.59 -0.16 -21.09
N THR A 409 6.84 0.60 -21.89
CA THR A 409 5.48 0.17 -22.26
C THR A 409 5.63 -0.86 -23.37
N ASN A 410 6.00 -2.09 -22.99
CA ASN A 410 6.06 -3.17 -23.94
C ASN A 410 4.63 -3.60 -24.27
N GLY A 411 4.26 -3.56 -25.55
CA GLY A 411 2.93 -3.93 -26.00
C GLY A 411 2.57 -5.38 -25.65
N ARG A 412 1.27 -5.70 -25.73
CA ARG A 412 0.69 -7.01 -25.37
C ARG A 412 1.37 -8.21 -26.05
N GLU A 413 1.99 -8.02 -27.22
CA GLU A 413 2.73 -9.05 -27.97
C GLU A 413 4.03 -9.50 -27.28
N PHE A 414 4.64 -8.64 -26.47
CA PHE A 414 5.91 -8.90 -25.78
C PHE A 414 5.79 -9.94 -24.66
N PHE A 415 4.61 -10.10 -24.07
CA PHE A 415 4.37 -11.04 -22.97
C PHE A 415 4.78 -12.47 -23.31
N SER A 416 4.48 -12.92 -24.54
CA SER A 416 4.81 -14.27 -25.01
C SER A 416 6.33 -14.53 -25.08
N THR A 417 7.11 -13.47 -25.31
CA THR A 417 8.57 -13.55 -25.45
C THR A 417 9.26 -13.57 -24.08
N VAL A 418 8.64 -12.95 -23.07
CA VAL A 418 9.22 -12.78 -21.73
C VAL A 418 8.72 -13.81 -20.73
N LEU A 419 7.71 -14.61 -21.08
CA LEU A 419 7.07 -15.57 -20.17
C LEU A 419 8.09 -16.51 -19.47
N LYS A 420 9.07 -17.03 -20.21
CA LYS A 420 10.15 -17.86 -19.65
C LYS A 420 11.00 -17.12 -18.61
N GLU A 421 11.25 -15.83 -18.85
CA GLU A 421 12.02 -14.98 -17.97
C GLU A 421 11.21 -14.63 -16.72
N VAL A 422 9.91 -14.36 -16.87
CA VAL A 422 9.01 -14.13 -15.73
C VAL A 422 8.89 -15.37 -14.84
N ASP A 423 8.81 -16.57 -15.42
CA ASP A 423 8.79 -17.83 -14.67
C ASP A 423 10.07 -18.01 -13.86
N LEU A 424 11.23 -17.69 -14.44
CA LEU A 424 12.52 -17.69 -13.73
C LEU A 424 12.50 -16.70 -12.55
N LEU A 425 12.03 -15.48 -12.77
CA LEU A 425 11.96 -14.44 -11.74
C LEU A 425 10.97 -14.77 -10.61
N ALA A 426 9.96 -15.58 -10.90
CA ALA A 426 8.98 -16.06 -9.94
C ALA A 426 9.38 -17.39 -9.26
N SER A 427 10.55 -17.95 -9.58
CA SER A 427 11.05 -19.18 -8.96
C SER A 427 11.44 -18.96 -7.50
N CYS A 428 11.20 -19.97 -6.66
CA CYS A 428 11.59 -19.98 -5.26
C CYS A 428 13.11 -20.08 -5.06
N SER A 429 13.85 -20.43 -6.11
CA SER A 429 15.31 -20.55 -6.09
C SER A 429 16.05 -19.30 -6.56
N TYR A 430 15.33 -18.31 -7.08
CA TYR A 430 15.93 -17.11 -7.70
C TYR A 430 16.78 -16.29 -6.72
N GLU A 431 16.32 -16.21 -5.47
CA GLU A 431 16.93 -15.38 -4.42
C GLU A 431 18.12 -16.09 -3.73
N LYS A 432 18.36 -17.36 -4.06
CA LYS A 432 19.39 -18.17 -3.42
C LYS A 432 20.78 -17.63 -3.73
N ASP A 433 21.58 -17.44 -2.69
CA ASP A 433 22.96 -16.92 -2.76
C ASP A 433 23.03 -15.48 -3.34
N THR A 434 21.96 -14.70 -3.20
CA THR A 434 21.86 -13.29 -3.60
C THR A 434 21.64 -12.39 -2.37
N GLU A 435 21.90 -11.09 -2.51
CA GLU A 435 21.59 -10.07 -1.47
C GLU A 435 20.15 -9.52 -1.61
N TRP A 436 19.35 -10.12 -2.49
CA TRP A 436 17.96 -9.75 -2.72
C TRP A 436 17.11 -10.13 -1.51
N GLY A 437 16.55 -9.13 -0.84
CA GLY A 437 15.80 -9.32 0.39
C GLY A 437 16.64 -9.13 1.66
N GLU A 438 17.95 -8.95 1.54
CA GLU A 438 18.85 -8.63 2.66
C GLU A 438 19.27 -7.15 2.66
N GLU A 439 19.69 -6.63 1.50
CA GLU A 439 20.17 -5.25 1.36
C GLU A 439 19.47 -4.47 0.23
N ALA A 440 18.92 -5.19 -0.75
CA ALA A 440 18.09 -4.63 -1.82
C ALA A 440 16.65 -5.16 -1.68
N CYS A 441 15.65 -4.34 -2.06
CA CYS A 441 14.21 -4.62 -2.01
C CYS A 441 13.58 -4.70 -0.61
N ILE A 442 12.44 -5.39 -0.46
CA ILE A 442 11.76 -5.54 0.81
C ILE A 442 12.49 -6.62 1.62
N LEU A 443 12.90 -6.26 2.84
CA LEU A 443 13.69 -7.13 3.71
C LEU A 443 12.89 -8.34 4.18
N VAL A 444 13.50 -9.54 4.17
CA VAL A 444 12.84 -10.85 4.41
C VAL A 444 13.54 -11.75 5.41
#